data_AF-A0A3D3E4L5-F1
#
_entry.id   AF-A0A3D3E4L5-F1
#
_cell.length_a   1.000
_cell.length_b   1.000
_cell.length_c   1.000
_cell.angle_alpha   90.00
_cell.angle_beta   90.00
_cell.angle_gamma   90.00
#
_symmetry.space_group_name_H-M   'P 1'
#
loop_
_entity.id
_entity.type
_entity.pdbx_description
1 polymer ?
#
loop_
_entity_poly.entity_id
_entity_poly.type
_entity_poly.pdbx_seq_one_letter_code
_entity_poly.pdbx_strand_id
1 'polypeptide(L)'
;MAAWQFWMDRGGTFTDIVAKKPDGSLVTHKLLSENPAHYKDAAIHGIRELLEIDADQPLPVELINEVKMGTTVATNALLERKGEPTLLVTSHGLGDVLKIGYQTRPDIFALDIRLPEQLYVGVEEASERLLADGTVDLPFDEEGLAVRLIEWR
;
A
#
# COMPACT_ATOMS: atom_id res chain seq x y z
N MET A 1 22.61 -14.98 -21.79
CA MET A 1 22.43 -16.14 -20.90
C MET A 1 21.00 -16.08 -20.40
N ALA A 2 20.26 -17.18 -20.47
CA ALA A 2 18.92 -17.19 -19.91
C ALA A 2 19.04 -17.16 -18.37
N ALA A 3 18.26 -16.31 -17.74
CA ALA A 3 18.27 -16.09 -16.30
C ALA A 3 16.85 -16.32 -15.77
N TRP A 4 16.74 -16.58 -14.47
CA TRP A 4 15.47 -16.88 -13.82
C TRP A 4 14.50 -15.71 -13.90
N GLN A 5 13.21 -16.00 -14.00
CA GLN A 5 12.13 -15.02 -13.89
C GLN A 5 11.13 -15.54 -12.86
N PHE A 6 10.67 -14.67 -11.98
CA PHE A 6 9.71 -15.02 -10.92
C PHE A 6 8.47 -14.14 -11.03
N TRP A 7 7.30 -14.77 -11.00
CA TRP A 7 5.99 -14.11 -10.90
C TRP A 7 5.28 -14.65 -9.69
N MET A 8 4.88 -13.75 -8.80
CA MET A 8 4.47 -14.10 -7.45
C MET A 8 3.15 -13.44 -7.12
N ASP A 9 2.27 -14.16 -6.44
CA ASP A 9 1.05 -13.63 -5.85
C ASP A 9 1.04 -13.94 -4.35
N ARG A 10 1.24 -12.90 -3.53
CA ARG A 10 1.16 -13.00 -2.08
C ARG A 10 -0.25 -12.67 -1.62
N GLY A 11 -1.03 -13.72 -1.38
CA GLY A 11 -2.34 -13.65 -0.75
C GLY A 11 -2.27 -13.62 0.78
N GLY A 12 -3.44 -13.71 1.43
CA GLY A 12 -3.54 -13.77 2.89
C GLY A 12 -3.00 -15.06 3.51
N THR A 13 -3.28 -16.21 2.90
CA THR A 13 -2.89 -17.53 3.45
C THR A 13 -1.66 -18.11 2.76
N PHE A 14 -1.58 -17.98 1.43
CA PHE A 14 -0.50 -18.57 0.64
C PHE A 14 0.15 -17.53 -0.27
N THR A 15 1.44 -17.73 -0.49
CA THR A 15 2.20 -17.10 -1.57
C THR A 15 2.38 -18.14 -2.68
N ASP A 16 1.84 -17.83 -3.84
CA ASP A 16 1.99 -18.63 -5.05
C ASP A 16 3.11 -18.05 -5.92
N ILE A 17 4.00 -18.91 -6.40
CA ILE A 17 5.16 -18.54 -7.20
C ILE A 17 5.13 -19.34 -8.49
N VAL A 18 5.23 -18.65 -9.61
CA VAL A 18 5.52 -19.24 -10.92
C VAL A 18 6.90 -18.75 -11.33
N ALA A 19 7.84 -19.67 -11.55
CA ALA A 19 9.19 -19.34 -11.95
C ALA A 19 9.53 -19.95 -13.31
N LYS A 20 10.23 -19.17 -14.13
CA LYS A 20 10.83 -19.64 -15.38
C LYS A 20 12.31 -19.87 -15.16
N LYS A 21 12.74 -21.11 -15.39
CA LYS A 21 14.15 -21.51 -15.35
C LYS A 21 14.94 -20.96 -16.53
N PRO A 22 16.28 -20.90 -16.45
CA PRO A 22 17.15 -20.59 -17.59
C PRO A 22 16.91 -21.46 -18.81
N ASP A 23 16.55 -22.73 -18.65
CA ASP A 23 16.23 -23.64 -19.75
C ASP A 23 14.87 -23.35 -20.43
N GLY A 24 14.12 -22.37 -19.89
CA GLY A 24 12.81 -21.95 -20.37
C GLY A 24 11.63 -22.71 -19.77
N SER A 25 11.87 -23.74 -18.97
CA SER A 25 10.82 -24.51 -18.29
C SER A 25 10.18 -23.72 -17.16
N LEU A 26 8.91 -24.02 -16.87
CA LEU A 26 8.15 -23.39 -15.79
C LEU A 26 8.05 -24.34 -14.60
N VAL A 27 8.19 -23.78 -13.40
CA VAL A 27 7.93 -24.47 -12.14
C VAL A 27 7.02 -23.61 -11.29
N THR A 28 6.18 -24.28 -10.49
CA THR A 28 5.29 -23.63 -9.53
C THR A 28 5.71 -23.98 -8.13
N HIS A 29 5.58 -23.04 -7.21
CA HIS A 29 5.87 -23.26 -5.81
C HIS A 29 4.84 -22.55 -4.94
N LYS A 30 4.52 -23.12 -3.78
CA LYS A 30 3.47 -22.62 -2.89
C LYS A 30 3.94 -22.67 -1.45
N LEU A 31 3.87 -21.52 -0.79
CA LEU A 31 4.30 -21.36 0.59
C LEU A 31 3.19 -20.71 1.41
N LEU A 32 3.20 -20.90 2.73
CA LEU A 32 2.37 -20.09 3.62
C LEU A 32 2.83 -18.63 3.53
N SER A 33 1.89 -17.69 3.44
CA SER A 33 2.21 -16.25 3.39
C SER A 33 2.90 -15.77 4.66
N GLU A 34 2.57 -16.38 5.80
CA GLU A 34 3.18 -16.11 7.09
C GLU A 34 3.59 -17.42 7.77
N ASN A 35 4.89 -17.59 8.00
CA ASN A 35 5.43 -18.69 8.79
C ASN A 35 6.73 -18.25 9.50
N PRO A 36 6.64 -17.37 10.50
CA PRO A 36 7.79 -16.72 11.12
C PRO A 36 8.78 -17.69 11.80
N ALA A 37 8.34 -18.92 12.11
CA ALA A 37 9.21 -19.97 12.65
C ALA A 37 10.22 -20.51 11.62
N HIS A 38 9.93 -20.37 10.32
CA HIS A 38 10.76 -20.93 9.24
C HIS A 38 11.36 -19.84 8.34
N TYR A 39 10.66 -18.74 8.11
CA TYR A 39 11.13 -17.65 7.26
C TYR A 39 10.47 -16.32 7.60
N LYS A 40 11.19 -15.22 7.32
CA LYS A 40 10.69 -13.86 7.50
C LYS A 40 9.76 -13.41 6.37
N ASP A 41 10.03 -13.86 5.15
CA ASP A 41 9.26 -13.49 3.96
C ASP A 41 9.16 -14.69 3.01
N ALA A 42 7.92 -15.05 2.66
CA ALA A 42 7.61 -16.22 1.85
C ALA A 42 8.14 -16.09 0.40
N ALA A 43 8.16 -14.87 -0.15
CA ALA A 43 8.63 -14.64 -1.52
C ALA A 43 10.14 -14.85 -1.60
N ILE A 44 10.90 -14.23 -0.69
CA ILE A 44 12.35 -14.41 -0.61
C ILE A 44 12.70 -15.88 -0.36
N HIS A 45 11.98 -16.55 0.55
CA HIS A 45 12.21 -17.95 0.85
C HIS A 45 11.95 -18.85 -0.36
N GLY A 46 10.85 -18.64 -1.09
CA GLY A 46 10.53 -19.44 -2.27
C GLY A 46 11.53 -19.26 -3.42
N ILE A 47 12.09 -18.05 -3.59
CA ILE A 47 13.20 -17.83 -4.54
C ILE A 47 14.42 -18.65 -4.12
N ARG A 48 14.75 -18.69 -2.82
CA ARG A 48 15.89 -19.46 -2.31
C ARG A 48 15.73 -20.96 -2.53
N GLU A 49 14.56 -21.51 -2.22
CA GLU A 49 14.27 -22.94 -2.43
C GLU A 49 14.34 -23.32 -3.91
N LEU A 50 13.84 -22.46 -4.81
CA LEU A 50 13.89 -22.71 -6.27
C LEU A 50 15.29 -22.55 -6.87
N LEU A 51 16.15 -21.71 -6.27
CA LEU A 51 17.55 -21.58 -6.62
C LEU A 51 18.45 -22.61 -5.92
N GLU A 52 17.88 -23.43 -5.02
CA GLU A 52 18.61 -24.41 -4.20
C GLU A 52 19.76 -23.78 -3.39
N ILE A 53 19.51 -22.61 -2.80
CA ILE A 53 20.50 -21.89 -1.97
C ILE A 53 20.09 -21.88 -0.50
N ASP A 54 21.09 -21.97 0.38
CA ASP A 54 20.87 -21.93 1.83
C ASP A 54 20.38 -20.55 2.31
N ALA A 55 19.76 -20.51 3.50
CA ALA A 55 19.13 -19.31 4.04
C ALA A 55 20.12 -18.17 4.37
N ASP A 56 21.36 -18.52 4.70
CA ASP A 56 22.44 -17.62 5.09
C ASP A 56 23.30 -17.13 3.91
N GLN A 57 23.18 -17.76 2.74
CA GLN A 57 23.89 -17.35 1.55
C GLN A 57 23.30 -16.06 0.94
N PRO A 58 24.11 -15.18 0.34
CA PRO A 58 23.59 -14.05 -0.41
C PRO A 58 22.77 -14.54 -1.62
N LEU A 59 21.68 -13.84 -1.93
CA LEU A 59 20.90 -14.12 -3.13
C LEU A 59 21.74 -13.77 -4.38
N PRO A 60 21.91 -14.70 -5.34
CA PRO A 60 22.67 -14.45 -6.56
C PRO A 60 21.81 -13.66 -7.55
N VAL A 61 21.67 -12.35 -7.32
CA VAL A 61 20.78 -11.44 -8.07
C VAL A 61 21.12 -11.45 -9.57
N GLU A 62 22.38 -11.66 -9.92
CA GLU A 62 22.87 -11.78 -11.30
C GLU A 62 22.25 -12.97 -12.08
N LEU A 63 21.71 -13.98 -11.38
CA LEU A 63 21.01 -15.11 -11.98
C LEU A 63 19.52 -14.84 -12.19
N ILE A 64 19.01 -13.69 -11.71
CA ILE A 64 17.60 -13.33 -11.73
C ILE A 64 17.40 -12.15 -12.69
N ASN A 65 16.67 -12.39 -13.77
CA ASN A 65 16.34 -11.35 -14.75
C ASN A 65 15.13 -10.50 -14.33
N GLU A 66 14.15 -11.11 -13.67
CA GLU A 66 12.91 -10.44 -13.32
C GLU A 66 12.28 -11.04 -12.05
N VAL A 67 11.73 -10.17 -11.20
CA VAL A 67 10.79 -10.54 -10.14
C VAL A 67 9.59 -9.62 -10.26
N LYS A 68 8.40 -10.17 -10.50
CA LYS A 68 7.13 -9.45 -10.38
C LYS A 68 6.35 -10.01 -9.21
N MET A 69 5.83 -9.13 -8.36
CA MET A 69 5.03 -9.51 -7.21
C MET A 69 3.72 -8.73 -7.21
N GLY A 70 2.62 -9.46 -7.30
CA GLY A 70 1.30 -9.00 -6.91
C GLY A 70 1.05 -9.36 -5.44
N THR A 71 0.28 -8.54 -4.73
CA THR A 71 -0.16 -8.87 -3.38
C THR A 71 -1.52 -8.28 -3.09
N THR A 72 -2.32 -9.02 -2.32
CA THR A 72 -3.61 -8.54 -1.81
C THR A 72 -3.51 -7.91 -0.43
N VAL A 73 -2.31 -7.85 0.18
CA VAL A 73 -2.12 -7.37 1.56
C VAL A 73 -2.64 -5.94 1.74
N ALA A 74 -2.30 -5.03 0.82
CA ALA A 74 -2.74 -3.63 0.91
C ALA A 74 -4.27 -3.48 0.78
N THR A 75 -4.87 -4.20 -0.16
CA THR A 75 -6.33 -4.15 -0.36
C THR A 75 -7.08 -4.75 0.83
N ASN A 76 -6.59 -5.86 1.39
CA ASN A 76 -7.18 -6.45 2.58
C ASN A 76 -7.02 -5.55 3.80
N ALA A 77 -5.85 -4.93 3.98
CA ALA A 77 -5.64 -3.95 5.04
C ALA A 77 -6.64 -2.79 4.95
N LEU A 78 -6.92 -2.29 3.74
CA LEU A 78 -7.92 -1.25 3.51
C LEU A 78 -9.35 -1.73 3.84
N LEU A 79 -9.74 -2.89 3.34
CA LEU A 79 -11.08 -3.47 3.55
C LEU A 79 -11.34 -3.80 5.03
N GLU A 80 -10.33 -4.32 5.72
CA GLU A 80 -10.39 -4.69 7.14
C GLU A 80 -10.11 -3.51 8.08
N ARG A 81 -9.88 -2.31 7.53
CA ARG A 81 -9.53 -1.09 8.29
C ARG A 81 -8.31 -1.29 9.20
N LYS A 82 -7.35 -2.12 8.78
CA LYS A 82 -6.08 -2.38 9.46
C LYS A 82 -5.01 -1.46 8.91
N GLY A 83 -5.09 -0.19 9.26
CA GLY A 83 -4.08 0.82 8.94
C GLY A 83 -3.64 1.57 10.19
N GLU A 84 -2.64 2.43 10.03
CA GLU A 84 -2.21 3.34 11.09
C GLU A 84 -3.16 4.54 11.18
N PRO A 85 -3.43 5.08 12.40
CA PRO A 85 -4.14 6.34 12.58
C PRO A 85 -3.52 7.44 11.72
N THR A 86 -4.30 7.97 10.78
CA THR A 86 -3.83 8.96 9.80
C THR A 86 -4.61 10.25 9.95
N LEU A 87 -3.90 11.37 10.04
CA LEU A 87 -4.48 12.72 10.04
C LEU A 87 -4.59 13.25 8.61
N LEU A 88 -5.72 13.86 8.25
CA LEU A 88 -5.85 14.61 7.00
C LEU A 88 -5.46 16.07 7.25
N VAL A 89 -4.46 16.58 6.52
CA VAL A 89 -4.19 18.02 6.45
C VAL A 89 -4.68 18.54 5.09
N THR A 90 -5.51 19.58 5.11
CA THR A 90 -6.10 20.18 3.90
C THR A 90 -6.14 21.71 4.01
N SER A 91 -6.42 22.42 2.91
CA SER A 91 -6.54 23.88 2.95
C SER A 91 -7.69 24.32 3.85
N HIS A 92 -7.53 25.47 4.53
CA HIS A 92 -8.59 26.06 5.34
C HIS A 92 -9.92 26.22 4.59
N GLY A 93 -11.03 25.85 5.25
CA GLY A 93 -12.37 25.82 4.68
C GLY A 93 -12.66 24.61 3.77
N LEU A 94 -11.74 23.65 3.63
CA LEU A 94 -11.93 22.42 2.86
C LEU A 94 -11.91 21.15 3.72
N GLY A 95 -12.09 21.26 5.03
CA GLY A 95 -12.00 20.15 5.99
C GLY A 95 -12.96 18.99 5.70
N ASP A 96 -14.13 19.29 5.15
CA ASP A 96 -15.15 18.30 4.80
C ASP A 96 -15.01 17.74 3.37
N VAL A 97 -13.98 18.12 2.61
CA VAL A 97 -13.89 17.79 1.17
C VAL A 97 -13.97 16.29 0.88
N LEU A 98 -13.31 15.44 1.66
CA LEU A 98 -13.35 13.98 1.48
C LEU A 98 -14.65 13.35 2.00
N LYS A 99 -15.26 13.96 3.02
CA LYS A 99 -16.56 13.54 3.56
C LYS A 99 -17.69 13.84 2.58
N ILE A 100 -17.63 14.98 1.89
CA ILE A 100 -18.56 15.35 0.81
C ILE A 100 -18.31 14.47 -0.42
N GLY A 101 -17.03 14.21 -0.73
CA GLY A 101 -16.61 13.45 -1.90
C GLY A 101 -17.16 14.05 -3.19
N TYR A 102 -17.63 13.19 -4.09
CA TYR A 102 -18.21 13.61 -5.38
C TYR A 102 -19.73 13.83 -5.34
N GLN A 103 -20.33 13.79 -4.14
CA GLN A 103 -21.79 13.83 -3.96
C GLN A 103 -22.55 12.76 -4.75
N THR A 104 -21.88 11.66 -5.13
CA THR A 104 -22.54 10.53 -5.79
C THR A 104 -23.59 9.94 -4.85
N ARG A 105 -24.82 9.79 -5.35
CA ARG A 105 -25.95 9.19 -4.62
C ARG A 105 -26.33 7.87 -5.28
N PRO A 106 -25.77 6.72 -4.84
CA PRO A 106 -26.09 5.41 -5.41
C PRO A 106 -27.58 5.08 -5.28
N ASP A 107 -28.19 5.51 -4.17
CA ASP A 107 -29.63 5.49 -3.96
C ASP A 107 -30.13 6.94 -3.78
N ILE A 108 -30.67 7.50 -4.87
CA ILE A 108 -31.09 8.91 -4.92
C ILE A 108 -32.35 9.18 -4.09
N PHE A 109 -33.13 8.15 -3.75
CA PHE A 109 -34.40 8.28 -3.02
C PHE A 109 -34.30 7.85 -1.55
N ALA A 110 -33.14 7.35 -1.10
CA ALA A 110 -32.91 7.03 0.30
C ALA A 110 -33.17 8.26 1.21
N LEU A 111 -34.08 8.09 2.18
CA LEU A 111 -34.38 9.09 3.22
C LEU A 111 -33.34 9.08 4.36
N ASP A 112 -32.76 7.91 4.65
CA ASP A 112 -31.64 7.74 5.59
C ASP A 112 -30.34 7.55 4.80
N ILE A 113 -29.57 8.63 4.62
CA ILE A 113 -28.31 8.59 3.87
C ILE A 113 -27.19 8.15 4.81
N ARG A 114 -26.61 6.98 4.54
CA ARG A 114 -25.43 6.47 5.23
C ARG A 114 -24.17 6.84 4.45
N LEU A 115 -23.37 7.75 5.00
CA LEU A 115 -22.07 8.09 4.44
C LEU A 115 -21.03 7.00 4.79
N PRO A 116 -20.07 6.71 3.90
CA PRO A 116 -18.95 5.85 4.24
C PRO A 116 -18.14 6.42 5.41
N GLU A 117 -17.64 5.53 6.25
CA GLU A 117 -16.68 5.88 7.30
C GLU A 117 -15.38 6.40 6.68
N GLN A 118 -14.85 7.49 7.22
CA GLN A 118 -13.61 8.11 6.75
C GLN A 118 -12.41 7.26 7.16
N LEU A 119 -11.31 7.34 6.39
CA LEU A 119 -10.07 6.62 6.69
C LEU A 119 -9.20 7.36 7.71
N TYR A 120 -9.35 8.68 7.78
CA TYR A 120 -8.60 9.53 8.69
C TYR A 120 -9.27 9.62 10.05
N VAL A 121 -8.47 9.84 11.09
CA VAL A 121 -8.95 9.99 12.48
C VAL A 121 -9.32 11.43 12.83
N GLY A 122 -8.90 12.38 12.01
CA GLY A 122 -9.15 13.80 12.19
C GLY A 122 -8.76 14.63 10.98
N VAL A 123 -9.04 15.92 11.06
CA VAL A 123 -8.70 16.89 10.01
C VAL A 123 -8.06 18.10 10.65
N GLU A 124 -6.92 18.53 10.10
CA GLU A 124 -6.31 19.82 10.35
C GLU A 124 -6.38 20.69 9.10
N GLU A 125 -6.77 21.93 9.29
CA GLU A 125 -6.87 22.92 8.21
C GLU A 125 -5.62 23.81 8.22
N ALA A 126 -4.83 23.73 7.15
CA ALA A 126 -3.67 24.58 6.93
C ALA A 126 -4.12 25.97 6.45
N SER A 127 -3.59 27.02 7.08
CA SER A 127 -3.78 28.40 6.62
C SER A 127 -2.91 28.63 5.39
N GLU A 128 -3.48 28.36 4.22
CA GLU A 128 -2.86 28.57 2.90
C GLU A 128 -3.94 28.69 1.81
N ARG A 129 -3.57 29.29 0.67
CA ARG A 129 -4.37 29.22 -0.55
C ARG A 129 -3.50 29.35 -1.80
N LEU A 130 -3.64 28.37 -2.69
CA LEU A 130 -3.21 28.44 -4.09
C LEU A 130 -4.41 28.59 -5.04
N LEU A 131 -4.27 29.45 -6.05
CA LEU A 131 -5.21 29.57 -7.16
C LEU A 131 -4.92 28.53 -8.24
N ALA A 132 -5.87 28.34 -9.16
CA ALA A 132 -5.79 27.35 -10.22
C ALA A 132 -4.62 27.57 -11.21
N ASP A 133 -4.11 28.80 -11.31
CA ASP A 133 -2.96 29.17 -12.13
C ASP A 133 -1.61 29.02 -11.39
N GLY A 134 -1.64 28.57 -10.13
CA GLY A 134 -0.47 28.44 -9.27
C GLY A 134 -0.11 29.72 -8.49
N THR A 135 -0.88 30.80 -8.64
CA THR A 135 -0.67 32.02 -7.85
C THR A 135 -0.95 31.74 -6.36
N VAL A 136 -0.05 32.20 -5.49
CA VAL A 136 -0.24 32.16 -4.04
C VAL A 136 -1.16 33.32 -3.64
N ASP A 137 -2.37 33.00 -3.20
CA ASP A 137 -3.34 33.96 -2.67
C ASP A 137 -3.13 34.16 -1.16
N LEU A 138 -2.84 33.07 -0.44
CA LEU A 138 -2.45 33.10 0.97
C LEU A 138 -1.20 32.22 1.17
N PRO A 139 -0.07 32.79 1.62
CA PRO A 139 1.13 32.02 1.94
C PRO A 139 0.87 30.97 3.01
N PHE A 140 1.58 29.85 2.91
CA PHE A 140 1.46 28.75 3.87
C PHE A 140 2.06 29.13 5.24
N ASP A 141 1.23 29.07 6.27
CA ASP A 141 1.63 29.22 7.67
C ASP A 141 2.14 27.89 8.26
N GLU A 142 3.39 27.57 7.96
CA GLU A 142 4.05 26.35 8.43
C GLU A 142 4.17 26.30 9.96
N GLU A 143 4.56 27.41 10.59
CA GLU A 143 4.75 27.49 12.05
C GLU A 143 3.42 27.29 12.78
N GLY A 144 2.36 27.96 12.33
CA GLY A 144 1.03 27.80 12.92
C GLY A 144 0.49 26.38 12.77
N LEU A 145 0.69 25.74 11.62
CA LEU A 145 0.30 24.34 11.44
C LEU A 145 1.11 23.42 12.36
N ALA A 146 2.43 23.60 12.44
CA ALA A 146 3.30 22.76 13.26
C ALA A 146 2.88 22.76 14.75
N VAL A 147 2.47 23.92 15.28
CA VAL A 147 1.94 24.03 16.65
C VAL A 147 0.68 23.17 16.84
N ARG A 148 -0.27 23.22 15.91
CA ARG A 148 -1.51 22.41 15.98
C ARG A 148 -1.25 20.92 15.83
N LEU A 149 -0.30 20.53 14.98
CA LEU A 149 0.07 19.12 14.80
C LEU A 149 0.67 18.47 16.05
N ILE A 150 1.19 19.25 17.01
CA ILE A 150 1.65 18.72 18.30
C ILE A 150 0.48 18.14 19.11
N GLU A 151 -0.73 18.67 18.97
CA GLU A 151 -1.92 18.19 19.69
C GLU A 151 -2.37 16.79 19.25
N TRP A 152 -1.90 16.33 18.09
CA TRP A 152 -2.19 15.00 17.53
C TRP A 152 -1.16 13.92 17.89
N ARG A 153 -0.06 14.29 18.58
CA ARG A 153 0.97 13.35 19.06
C ARG A 153 0.59 12.72 20.40
#